data_AF-A0A949D947-F1
#
_entry.id   AF-A0A949D947-F1
#
_cell.length_a   1.000
_cell.length_b   1.000
_cell.length_c   1.000
_cell.angle_alpha   90.00
_cell.angle_beta   90.00
_cell.angle_gamma   90.00
#
_symmetry.space_group_name_H-M   'P 1'
#
loop_
_entity.id
_entity.type
_entity.pdbx_description
1 polymer ?
#
loop_
_entity_poly.entity_id
_entity_poly.type
_entity_poly.pdbx_seq_one_letter_code
_entity_poly.pdbx_strand_id
1 'polypeptide(L)'
;PQQGNTATIAYDADKGEIPGPLDIGVTLSRLSPSPDKSEQRVIVIGDGDFLSNAFLGNGGNREFGQRVFDWLLQDDALIQIPDKGAPDRQLHLSQTELGVIGLGFLAGLPLALAFAGAVIWWRRRRS
;
A
#
# COMPACT_ATOMS: atom_id res chain seq x y z
N PRO A 1 22.18 -15.20 10.79
CA PRO A 1 21.49 -16.15 11.71
C PRO A 1 20.13 -15.59 12.14
N GLN A 2 19.07 -15.98 11.43
CA GLN A 2 17.68 -15.66 11.77
C GLN A 2 17.20 -16.69 12.82
N GLN A 3 17.09 -16.30 14.08
CA GLN A 3 16.33 -17.09 15.08
C GLN A 3 14.94 -16.45 15.21
N GLY A 4 14.05 -16.82 14.29
CA GLY A 4 12.61 -16.59 14.42
C GLY A 4 11.99 -17.89 14.92
N ASN A 5 11.55 -17.89 16.18
CA ASN A 5 10.86 -19.00 16.81
C ASN A 5 9.61 -19.34 15.97
N THR A 6 9.56 -20.51 15.33
CA THR A 6 8.36 -21.00 14.64
C THR A 6 7.30 -21.34 15.68
N ALA A 7 6.60 -20.32 16.18
CA ALA A 7 5.34 -20.51 16.85
C ALA A 7 4.38 -21.13 15.81
N THR A 8 4.03 -22.40 16.00
CA THR A 8 2.98 -23.05 15.23
C THR A 8 1.71 -22.21 15.39
N ILE A 9 1.25 -21.58 14.31
CA ILE A 9 -0.02 -20.88 14.28
C ILE A 9 -1.11 -21.94 14.38
N ALA A 10 -1.71 -22.08 15.56
CA ALA A 10 -2.78 -23.02 15.85
C ALA A 10 -3.85 -22.29 16.66
N TYR A 11 -5.11 -22.66 16.40
CA TYR A 11 -6.26 -22.14 17.14
C TYR A 11 -6.11 -22.41 18.64
N ASP A 12 -6.25 -21.36 19.45
CA ASP A 12 -6.10 -21.40 20.90
C ASP A 12 -7.37 -20.89 21.60
N ALA A 13 -8.28 -21.82 21.90
CA ALA A 13 -9.53 -21.52 22.60
C ALA A 13 -9.30 -20.94 24.00
N ASP A 14 -8.21 -21.31 24.68
CA ASP A 14 -7.91 -20.87 26.05
C ASP A 14 -7.50 -19.39 26.08
N LYS A 15 -7.02 -18.85 24.95
CA LYS A 15 -6.77 -17.41 24.75
C LYS A 15 -7.98 -16.63 24.24
N GLY A 16 -9.15 -17.27 24.16
CA GLY A 16 -10.38 -16.63 23.68
C GLY A 16 -10.40 -16.41 22.16
N GLU A 17 -9.61 -17.18 21.40
CA GLU A 17 -9.72 -17.15 19.95
C GLU A 17 -11.10 -17.66 19.51
N ILE A 18 -11.69 -16.98 18.54
CA ILE A 18 -13.00 -17.31 17.99
C ILE A 18 -12.77 -18.03 16.66
N PRO A 19 -13.34 -19.23 16.45
CA PRO A 19 -13.25 -19.91 15.17
C PRO A 19 -14.04 -19.12 14.12
N GLY A 20 -13.50 -19.04 12.90
CA GLY A 20 -14.14 -18.30 11.81
C GLY A 20 -15.49 -18.87 11.35
N PRO A 21 -16.24 -18.12 10.50
CA PRO A 21 -15.87 -16.86 9.86
C PRO A 21 -16.04 -15.63 10.78
N LEU A 22 -15.07 -14.71 10.73
CA LEU A 22 -15.18 -13.40 11.40
C LEU A 22 -15.54 -12.33 10.37
N ASP A 23 -16.58 -11.55 10.67
CA ASP A 23 -16.91 -10.36 9.90
C ASP A 23 -15.85 -9.28 10.18
N ILE A 24 -15.03 -8.98 9.17
CA ILE A 24 -13.99 -7.95 9.23
C ILE A 24 -14.51 -6.55 8.85
N GLY A 25 -15.75 -6.48 8.37
CA GLY A 25 -16.42 -5.23 8.04
C GLY A 25 -17.88 -5.42 7.66
N VAL A 26 -18.65 -4.35 7.80
CA VAL A 26 -20.09 -4.32 7.49
C VAL A 26 -20.44 -3.05 6.71
N THR A 27 -21.40 -3.18 5.81
CA THR A 27 -22.01 -2.06 5.09
C THR A 27 -23.45 -1.89 5.52
N LEU A 28 -23.86 -0.65 5.75
CA LEU A 28 -25.21 -0.28 6.15
C LEU A 28 -25.72 0.78 5.20
N SER A 29 -26.99 0.69 4.83
CA SER A 29 -27.63 1.72 4.03
C SER A 29 -29.07 1.95 4.44
N ARG A 30 -29.56 3.17 4.19
CA ARG A 30 -30.95 3.56 4.45
C ARG A 30 -31.40 4.63 3.48
N LEU A 31 -32.71 4.82 3.34
CA LEU A 31 -33.25 5.97 2.61
C LEU A 31 -32.74 7.28 3.21
N SER A 32 -32.29 8.19 2.34
CA SER A 32 -31.82 9.49 2.77
C SER A 32 -32.99 10.37 3.24
N PRO A 33 -32.82 11.13 4.34
CA PRO A 33 -33.80 12.14 4.76
C PRO A 33 -33.69 13.42 3.93
N SER A 34 -32.64 13.57 3.12
CA SER A 34 -32.38 14.74 2.30
C SER A 34 -33.08 14.62 0.94
N PRO A 35 -33.80 15.65 0.45
CA PRO A 35 -34.54 15.58 -0.81
C PRO A 35 -33.68 15.36 -2.06
N ASP A 36 -32.39 15.68 -1.97
CA ASP A 36 -31.40 15.65 -3.06
C ASP A 36 -30.60 14.34 -3.13
N LYS A 37 -30.81 13.40 -2.20
CA LYS A 37 -30.09 12.13 -2.13
C LYS A 37 -31.09 10.98 -2.00
N SER A 38 -30.84 9.84 -2.64
CA SER A 38 -31.72 8.68 -2.54
C SER A 38 -31.36 7.76 -1.36
N GLU A 39 -30.08 7.69 -0.99
CA GLU A 39 -29.59 6.75 0.02
C GLU A 39 -28.54 7.42 0.92
N GLN A 40 -28.46 6.97 2.17
CA GLN A 40 -27.37 7.25 3.09
C GLN A 40 -26.65 5.94 3.37
N ARG A 41 -25.34 5.92 3.18
CA ARG A 41 -24.49 4.74 3.29
C ARG A 41 -23.44 4.90 4.38
N VAL A 42 -23.12 3.81 5.05
CA VAL A 42 -22.08 3.71 6.08
C VAL A 42 -21.33 2.39 5.87
N ILE A 43 -20.01 2.44 6.04
CA ILE A 43 -19.16 1.25 6.09
C ILE A 43 -18.36 1.27 7.40
N VAL A 44 -18.20 0.11 8.02
CA VAL A 44 -17.36 -0.09 9.19
C VAL A 44 -16.40 -1.22 8.88
N ILE A 45 -15.10 -1.01 9.09
CA ILE A 45 -14.04 -1.99 8.85
C ILE A 45 -13.22 -2.10 10.15
N GLY A 46 -12.88 -3.33 10.53
CA GLY A 46 -12.24 -3.62 11.82
C GLY A 46 -10.80 -3.12 11.98
N ASP A 47 -10.13 -2.79 10.86
CA ASP A 47 -8.78 -2.25 10.83
C ASP A 47 -8.74 -1.07 9.85
N GLY A 48 -8.16 0.06 10.27
CA GLY A 48 -7.96 1.25 9.46
C GLY A 48 -6.57 1.35 8.84
N ASP A 49 -5.60 0.56 9.32
CA ASP A 49 -4.20 0.65 8.91
C ASP A 49 -4.01 0.26 7.45
N PHE A 50 -4.95 -0.49 6.85
CA PHE A 50 -4.93 -0.85 5.43
C PHE A 50 -4.86 0.36 4.49
N LEU A 51 -5.35 1.54 4.92
CA LEU A 51 -5.27 2.80 4.15
C LEU A 51 -4.10 3.70 4.51
N SER A 52 -3.25 3.29 5.46
CA SER A 52 -2.07 4.07 5.82
C SER A 52 -1.00 4.01 4.72
N ASN A 53 -0.13 5.02 4.66
CA ASN A 53 0.94 5.10 3.65
C ASN A 53 1.85 3.85 3.62
N ALA A 54 2.02 3.18 4.77
CA ALA A 54 2.80 1.96 4.88
C ALA A 54 2.14 0.75 4.19
N PHE A 55 0.80 0.71 4.13
CA PHE A 55 0.03 -0.43 3.63
C PHE A 55 -0.70 -0.15 2.31
N LEU A 56 -0.70 1.10 1.81
CA LEU A 56 -1.27 1.44 0.49
C LEU A 56 -0.61 0.72 -0.70
N GLY A 57 0.66 0.31 -0.56
CA GLY A 57 1.37 -0.47 -1.59
C GLY A 57 1.12 -1.97 -1.50
N ASN A 58 0.45 -2.45 -0.46
CA ASN A 58 0.28 -3.87 -0.20
C ASN A 58 -0.97 -4.38 -0.94
N GLY A 59 -0.75 -5.24 -1.93
CA GLY A 59 -1.82 -5.92 -2.67
C GLY A 59 -2.86 -4.94 -3.21
N GLY A 60 -4.13 -5.22 -2.92
CA GLY A 60 -5.28 -4.45 -3.40
C GLY A 60 -5.76 -3.32 -2.48
N ASN A 61 -5.03 -2.98 -1.40
CA ASN A 61 -5.53 -2.04 -0.38
C ASN A 61 -5.91 -0.67 -0.94
N ARG A 62 -5.07 -0.10 -1.82
CA ARG A 62 -5.35 1.18 -2.47
C ARG A 62 -6.60 1.12 -3.34
N GLU A 63 -6.71 0.09 -4.16
CA GLU A 63 -7.86 -0.09 -5.06
C GLU A 63 -9.16 -0.32 -4.28
N PHE A 64 -9.10 -1.13 -3.21
CA PHE A 64 -10.22 -1.36 -2.31
C PHE A 64 -10.66 -0.06 -1.63
N GLY A 65 -9.72 0.72 -1.09
CA GLY A 65 -10.00 2.03 -0.50
C GLY A 65 -10.72 2.98 -1.46
N GLN A 66 -10.23 3.08 -2.70
CA GLN A 66 -10.85 3.90 -3.74
C GLN A 66 -12.31 3.48 -3.98
N ARG A 67 -12.55 2.18 -4.19
CA ARG A 67 -13.90 1.64 -4.40
C ARG A 67 -14.85 1.90 -3.21
N VAL A 68 -14.34 1.85 -1.99
CA VAL A 68 -15.11 2.19 -0.78
C VAL A 68 -15.56 3.65 -0.81
N PHE A 69 -14.65 4.59 -1.12
CA PHE A 69 -15.00 6.01 -1.21
C PHE A 69 -15.96 6.30 -2.36
N ASP A 70 -15.75 5.70 -3.53
CA ASP A 70 -16.63 5.84 -4.69
C ASP A 70 -18.07 5.40 -4.34
N TRP A 71 -18.20 4.25 -3.66
CA TRP A 71 -19.50 3.75 -3.19
C TRP A 71 -20.15 4.65 -2.13
N LEU A 72 -19.37 5.23 -1.21
CA LEU A 72 -19.88 6.14 -0.17
C LEU A 72 -20.34 7.49 -0.74
N LEU A 73 -19.68 7.99 -1.79
CA LEU A 73 -20.03 9.24 -2.46
C LEU A 73 -21.27 9.12 -3.34
N GLN A 74 -21.79 7.90 -3.50
CA GLN A 74 -22.96 7.59 -4.30
C GLN A 74 -22.81 8.08 -5.75
N ASP A 75 -21.57 8.05 -6.27
CA ASP A 75 -21.25 8.26 -7.68
C ASP A 75 -21.50 6.96 -8.47
N ASP A 76 -22.68 6.37 -8.26
CA ASP A 76 -23.04 5.04 -8.76
C ASP A 76 -23.26 5.03 -10.30
N ALA A 77 -23.22 6.20 -10.95
CA ALA A 77 -23.20 6.28 -12.41
C ALA A 77 -21.91 5.69 -13.01
N LEU A 78 -20.88 5.44 -12.18
CA LEU A 78 -19.56 4.98 -12.60
C LEU A 78 -19.01 3.83 -11.75
N ILE A 79 -19.84 2.90 -11.27
CA ILE A 79 -19.34 1.52 -11.01
C ILE A 79 -19.13 0.80 -12.35
N GLN A 80 -18.43 1.45 -13.29
CA GLN A 80 -17.77 0.75 -14.37
C GLN A 80 -16.56 0.10 -13.71
N ILE A 81 -16.61 -1.22 -13.56
CA ILE A 81 -15.45 -2.05 -13.24
C ILE A 81 -14.31 -1.54 -14.14
N PRO A 82 -13.26 -0.87 -13.61
CA PRO A 82 -12.19 -0.39 -14.45
C PRO A 82 -11.60 -1.59 -15.18
N ASP A 83 -11.37 -1.43 -16.48
CA ASP A 83 -10.67 -2.43 -17.27
C ASP A 83 -9.38 -2.78 -16.52
N LYS A 84 -9.18 -4.07 -16.25
CA LYS A 84 -8.16 -4.59 -15.32
C LYS A 84 -6.85 -3.86 -15.60
N GLY A 85 -6.49 -2.91 -14.72
CA GLY A 85 -5.28 -2.11 -14.91
C GLY A 85 -4.12 -3.07 -15.14
N ALA A 86 -3.38 -2.86 -16.23
CA ALA A 86 -2.38 -3.82 -16.73
C ALA A 86 -1.56 -4.44 -15.58
N PRO A 87 -1.34 -5.77 -15.57
CA PRO A 87 -0.81 -6.49 -14.41
C PRO A 87 0.63 -6.10 -14.01
N ASP A 88 1.28 -5.15 -14.70
CA ASP A 88 2.66 -4.74 -14.49
C ASP A 88 2.81 -3.42 -13.72
N ARG A 89 2.20 -3.33 -12.53
CA ARG A 89 2.52 -2.25 -11.57
C ARG A 89 2.95 -2.73 -10.19
N GLN A 90 3.32 -4.00 -10.09
CA GLN A 90 3.92 -4.56 -8.89
C GLN A 90 5.41 -4.78 -9.14
N LEU A 91 6.23 -3.82 -8.71
CA LEU A 91 7.66 -4.00 -8.59
C LEU A 91 7.93 -4.91 -7.39
N HIS A 92 8.01 -6.22 -7.62
CA HIS A 92 8.46 -7.20 -6.63
C HIS A 92 9.97 -7.12 -6.48
N LEU A 93 10.44 -6.09 -5.78
CA LEU A 93 11.86 -5.95 -5.47
C LEU A 93 12.20 -6.78 -4.24
N SER A 94 13.10 -7.74 -4.40
CA SER A 94 13.71 -8.46 -3.30
C SER A 94 14.47 -7.50 -2.38
N GLN A 95 14.65 -7.89 -1.11
CA GLN A 95 15.42 -7.12 -0.13
C GLN A 95 16.83 -6.77 -0.64
N THR A 96 17.42 -7.64 -1.45
CA THR A 96 18.71 -7.44 -2.08
C THR A 96 18.67 -6.35 -3.15
N GLU A 97 17.64 -6.30 -3.99
CA GLU A 97 17.47 -5.26 -5.01
C GLU A 97 17.26 -3.89 -4.38
N LEU A 98 16.44 -3.81 -3.32
CA LEU A 98 16.30 -2.57 -2.53
C LEU A 98 17.62 -2.13 -1.91
N GLY A 99 18.41 -3.07 -1.38
CA GLY A 99 19.73 -2.80 -0.83
C GLY A 99 20.73 -2.26 -1.87
N VAL A 100 20.74 -2.85 -3.08
CA VAL A 100 21.59 -2.40 -4.19
C VAL A 100 21.19 -1.02 -4.67
N ILE A 101 19.89 -0.75 -4.83
CA ILE A 101 19.37 0.56 -5.23
C ILE A 101 19.75 1.60 -4.15
N GLY A 102 19.49 1.29 -2.88
CA GLY A 102 19.83 2.15 -1.76
C GLY A 102 21.33 2.48 -1.70
N LEU A 103 22.19 1.47 -1.83
CA LEU A 103 23.65 1.67 -1.84
C LEU A 103 24.11 2.45 -3.09
N GLY A 104 23.50 2.22 -4.24
CA GLY A 104 23.78 2.96 -5.47
C GLY A 104 23.49 4.45 -5.33
N PHE A 105 22.36 4.82 -4.74
CA PHE A 105 22.03 6.23 -4.48
C PHE A 105 22.85 6.82 -3.33
N LEU A 106 23.09 6.07 -2.26
CA LEU A 106 23.77 6.59 -1.07
C LEU A 106 25.29 6.73 -1.26
N ALA A 107 25.91 5.82 -2.01
CA ALA A 107 27.37 5.81 -2.22
C ALA A 107 27.75 6.07 -3.68
N GLY A 108 27.07 5.43 -4.64
CA GLY A 108 27.39 5.55 -6.05
C GLY A 108 27.24 6.97 -6.59
N LEU A 109 26.11 7.63 -6.31
CA LEU A 109 25.83 8.97 -6.81
C LEU A 109 26.78 10.04 -6.21
N PRO A 110 27.06 10.08 -4.89
CA PRO A 110 28.08 10.98 -4.33
C PRO A 110 29.48 10.75 -4.89
N LEU A 111 29.89 9.49 -5.07
CA LEU A 111 31.21 9.18 -5.64
C LEU A 111 31.33 9.61 -7.10
N ALA A 112 30.28 9.41 -7.90
CA ALA A 112 30.25 9.87 -9.29
C ALA A 112 30.37 11.40 -9.38
N LEU A 113 29.68 12.13 -8.52
CA LEU A 113 29.79 13.59 -8.42
C LEU A 113 31.18 14.05 -7.97
N ALA A 114 31.75 13.41 -6.95
CA ALA A 114 33.10 13.70 -6.48
C ALA A 114 34.16 13.43 -7.56
N PHE A 115 34.02 12.32 -8.29
CA PHE A 115 34.89 11.99 -9.41
C PHE A 115 34.79 13.01 -10.54
N ALA A 116 33.56 13.37 -10.95
CA ALA A 116 33.34 14.40 -11.95
C ALA A 116 33.97 15.75 -11.52
N GLY A 117 33.79 16.14 -10.25
CA GLY A 117 34.42 17.32 -9.68
C GLY A 117 35.95 17.27 -9.72
N ALA A 118 36.56 16.14 -9.35
CA ALA A 118 38.00 15.94 -9.41
C ALA A 118 38.54 16.02 -10.84
N VAL A 119 37.85 15.40 -11.80
CA VAL A 119 38.21 15.46 -13.23
C VAL A 119 38.16 16.89 -13.77
N ILE A 120 37.09 17.63 -13.45
CA ILE A 120 36.95 19.03 -13.86
C ILE A 120 38.07 19.89 -13.27
N TRP A 121 38.34 19.73 -11.97
CA TRP A 121 39.42 20.44 -11.29
C TRP A 121 40.79 20.16 -11.93
N TRP A 122 41.06 18.90 -12.25
CA TRP A 122 42.35 18.51 -12.82
C TRP A 122 42.53 19.01 -14.27
N ARG A 123 41.47 19.02 -15.08
CA ARG A 123 41.48 19.63 -16.42
C ARG A 123 41.70 21.14 -16.36
N ARG A 124 41.08 21.82 -15.39
CA ARG A 124 41.23 23.27 -15.19
C ARG A 124 42.62 23.68 -14.68
N ARG A 125 43.35 22.77 -14.02
CA ARG A 125 44.71 23.02 -13.51
C ARG A 125 45.81 22.71 -14.54
N ARG A 126 45.47 21.99 -15.63
CA ARG A 126 46.36 21.68 -16.76
C ARG A 126 46.18 22.60 -17.97
N SER A 127 45.16 23.47 -17.96
CA SER A 127 45.02 24.60 -18.88
C SER A 127 45.53 25.86 -18.21
#